data_AF-A0A9N7CEF3-F1
#
_entry.id   AF-A0A9N7CEF3-F1
#
_cell.length_a   1.000
_cell.length_b   1.000
_cell.length_c   1.000
_cell.angle_alpha   90.00
_cell.angle_beta   90.00
_cell.angle_gamma   90.00
#
_symmetry.space_group_name_H-M   'P 1'
#
loop_
_entity.id
_entity.type
_entity.pdbx_description
1 polymer ?
#
loop_
_entity_poly.entity_id
_entity_poly.type
_entity_poly.pdbx_seq_one_letter_code
_entity_poly.pdbx_strand_id
1 'polypeptide(L)'
;MKNMHNITSATPSPAPPRRTRPPRVDWTALAPRVAALRAQGCSTRETARRLDMNIKTLEAHLRRHRIRHAIPMDRPDQVRRTCLNCDTAFVADGRFLRLCPECRAMFS
;
A
#
# COMPACT_ATOMS: atom_id res chain seq x y z
N MET A 1 -35.72 48.68 -49.63
CA MET A 1 -34.78 48.63 -48.49
C MET A 1 -34.78 47.22 -47.92
N LYS A 2 -33.71 46.44 -48.12
CA LYS A 2 -33.59 45.04 -47.67
C LYS A 2 -32.39 44.94 -46.72
N ASN A 3 -32.66 44.77 -45.43
CA ASN A 3 -31.62 44.68 -44.40
C ASN A 3 -31.07 43.25 -44.34
N MET A 4 -29.82 43.10 -44.77
CA MET A 4 -29.04 41.86 -44.81
C MET A 4 -28.37 41.68 -43.44
N HIS A 5 -28.78 40.67 -42.69
CA HIS A 5 -28.19 40.31 -41.40
C HIS A 5 -26.99 39.39 -41.64
N ASN A 6 -25.80 39.91 -41.39
CA ASN A 6 -24.54 39.21 -41.51
C ASN A 6 -24.39 38.24 -40.32
N ILE A 7 -24.39 36.94 -40.58
CA ILE A 7 -24.27 35.89 -39.56
C ILE A 7 -22.77 35.74 -39.26
N THR A 8 -22.28 36.48 -38.27
CA THR A 8 -20.90 36.31 -37.78
C THR A 8 -20.76 34.90 -37.21
N SER A 9 -19.97 34.06 -37.88
CA SER A 9 -19.62 32.72 -37.43
C SER A 9 -18.80 32.82 -36.14
N ALA A 10 -19.39 32.40 -35.02
CA ALA A 10 -18.68 32.30 -33.75
C ALA A 10 -17.63 31.18 -33.82
N THR A 11 -16.37 31.53 -33.62
CA THR A 11 -15.26 30.60 -33.45
C THR A 11 -15.54 29.66 -32.27
N PRO A 12 -15.47 28.33 -32.42
CA PRO A 12 -15.66 27.42 -31.30
C PRO A 12 -14.50 27.57 -30.32
N SER A 13 -14.81 28.09 -29.13
CA SER A 13 -13.91 28.14 -27.99
C SER A 13 -13.45 26.71 -27.62
N PRO A 14 -12.16 26.46 -27.32
CA PRO A 14 -11.69 25.12 -26.98
C PRO A 14 -12.39 24.62 -25.72
N ALA A 15 -13.07 23.47 -25.85
CA ALA A 15 -13.73 22.82 -24.73
C ALA A 15 -12.74 22.53 -23.59
N PRO A 16 -13.14 22.67 -22.32
CA PRO A 16 -12.26 22.34 -21.20
C PRO A 16 -11.81 20.88 -21.28
N PRO A 17 -10.57 20.55 -20.88
CA PRO A 17 -10.07 19.19 -20.93
C PRO A 17 -11.02 18.28 -20.13
N ARG A 18 -11.64 17.32 -20.82
CA ARG A 18 -12.41 16.25 -20.16
C ARG A 18 -11.47 15.60 -19.15
N ARG A 19 -11.95 15.41 -17.91
CA ARG A 19 -11.27 14.61 -16.89
C ARG A 19 -10.93 13.25 -17.50
N THR A 20 -9.70 13.08 -17.95
CA THR A 20 -9.23 11.83 -18.54
C THR A 20 -9.28 10.79 -17.44
N ARG A 21 -10.04 9.71 -17.67
CA ARG A 21 -10.03 8.55 -16.79
C ARG A 21 -8.57 8.19 -16.51
N PRO A 22 -8.16 8.02 -15.23
CA PRO A 22 -6.82 7.58 -14.92
C PRO A 22 -6.49 6.32 -15.73
N PRO A 23 -5.27 6.21 -16.30
CA PRO A 23 -4.86 5.02 -17.03
C PRO A 23 -5.07 3.80 -16.13
N ARG A 24 -5.72 2.76 -16.68
CA ARG A 24 -5.91 1.52 -15.93
C ARG A 24 -4.54 0.88 -15.70
N VAL A 25 -4.31 0.40 -14.48
CA VAL A 25 -3.09 -0.33 -14.13
C VAL A 25 -3.05 -1.63 -14.94
N ASP A 26 -1.97 -1.83 -15.69
CA ASP A 26 -1.72 -3.07 -16.43
C ASP A 26 -1.16 -4.14 -15.49
N TRP A 27 -2.05 -4.95 -14.94
CA TRP A 27 -1.69 -6.03 -14.04
C TRP A 27 -1.00 -7.20 -14.73
N THR A 28 -1.15 -7.36 -16.06
CA THR A 28 -0.50 -8.44 -16.80
C THR A 28 1.01 -8.27 -16.78
N ALA A 29 1.48 -7.02 -16.97
CA ALA A 29 2.90 -6.68 -16.87
C ALA A 29 3.41 -6.62 -15.42
N LEU A 30 2.57 -6.20 -14.46
CA LEU A 30 2.98 -5.97 -13.08
C LEU A 30 2.91 -7.20 -12.18
N ALA A 31 2.01 -8.16 -12.43
CA ALA A 31 1.82 -9.32 -11.56
C ALA A 31 3.08 -10.19 -11.40
N PRO A 32 3.88 -10.49 -12.45
CA PRO A 32 5.13 -11.23 -12.29
C PRO A 32 6.15 -10.51 -11.41
N ARG A 33 6.24 -9.18 -11.52
CA ARG A 33 7.14 -8.35 -10.71
C ARG A 33 6.70 -8.31 -9.24
N VAL A 34 5.39 -8.22 -8.99
CA VAL A 34 4.82 -8.34 -7.63
C VAL A 34 5.16 -9.70 -7.04
N ALA A 35 4.98 -10.79 -7.78
CA ALA A 35 5.30 -12.14 -7.31
C ALA A 35 6.78 -12.31 -6.98
N ALA A 36 7.68 -11.83 -7.83
CA ALA A 36 9.12 -11.88 -7.60
C ALA A 36 9.54 -11.11 -6.33
N LEU A 37 9.03 -9.89 -6.14
CA LEU A 37 9.31 -9.09 -4.94
C LEU A 37 8.76 -9.73 -3.66
N ARG A 38 7.59 -10.37 -3.76
CA ARG A 38 6.99 -11.13 -2.65
C ARG A 38 7.82 -12.36 -2.28
N ALA A 39 8.32 -13.10 -3.28
CA ALA A 39 9.20 -14.25 -3.07
C ALA A 39 10.54 -13.84 -2.41
N GLN A 40 11.01 -12.60 -2.64
CA GLN A 40 12.17 -12.01 -1.96
C GLN A 40 11.87 -11.53 -0.53
N GLY A 41 10.66 -11.72 -0.01
CA GLY A 41 10.27 -11.26 1.33
C GLY A 41 9.98 -9.75 1.42
N CYS A 42 9.88 -9.01 0.30
CA CYS A 42 9.68 -7.57 0.34
C CYS A 42 8.28 -7.20 0.84
N SER A 43 8.16 -6.52 1.98
CA SER A 43 6.87 -6.07 2.53
C SER A 43 5.97 -5.38 1.48
N THR A 44 4.65 -5.36 1.71
CA THR A 44 3.71 -4.69 0.79
C THR A 44 4.08 -3.22 0.54
N ARG A 45 4.55 -2.52 1.59
CA ARG A 45 5.00 -1.12 1.49
C ARG A 45 6.24 -0.98 0.61
N GLU A 46 7.21 -1.88 0.78
CA GLU A 46 8.44 -1.89 -0.01
C GLU A 46 8.17 -2.28 -1.46
N THR A 47 7.31 -3.26 -1.69
CA THR A 47 6.86 -3.67 -3.03
C THR A 47 6.18 -2.51 -3.75
N ALA A 48 5.30 -1.77 -3.06
CA ALA A 48 4.63 -0.59 -3.61
C ALA A 48 5.64 0.51 -3.98
N ARG A 49 6.64 0.75 -3.13
CA ARG A 49 7.72 1.71 -3.40
C ARG A 49 8.54 1.32 -4.64
N ARG A 50 8.95 0.05 -4.75
CA ARG A 50 9.76 -0.45 -5.88
C ARG A 50 9.02 -0.47 -7.21
N LEU A 51 7.69 -0.55 -7.18
CA LEU A 51 6.83 -0.52 -8.36
C LEU A 51 6.27 0.88 -8.64
N ASP A 52 6.70 1.89 -7.88
CA ASP A 52 6.21 3.28 -7.95
C ASP A 52 4.68 3.37 -7.99
N MET A 53 4.01 2.61 -7.12
CA MET A 53 2.55 2.55 -7.07
C MET A 53 2.00 2.78 -5.68
N ASN A 54 0.75 3.22 -5.63
CA ASN A 54 0.05 3.40 -4.37
C ASN A 54 -0.12 2.05 -3.64
N ILE A 55 0.23 2.02 -2.36
CA ILE A 55 0.10 0.85 -1.50
C ILE A 55 -1.33 0.28 -1.47
N LYS A 56 -2.37 1.13 -1.54
CA LYS A 56 -3.78 0.70 -1.55
C LYS A 56 -4.17 0.00 -2.85
N THR A 57 -3.60 0.42 -3.97
CA THR A 57 -3.77 -0.25 -5.26
C THR A 57 -3.17 -1.66 -5.22
N LEU A 58 -1.97 -1.77 -4.65
CA LEU A 58 -1.31 -3.06 -4.45
C LEU A 58 -2.08 -3.95 -3.46
N GLU A 59 -2.49 -3.42 -2.30
CA GLU A 59 -3.31 -4.15 -1.33
C GLU A 59 -4.61 -4.68 -1.95
N ALA A 60 -5.30 -3.87 -2.75
CA ALA A 60 -6.54 -4.28 -3.42
C ALA A 60 -6.30 -5.44 -4.39
N HIS A 61 -5.22 -5.39 -5.17
CA HIS A 61 -4.84 -6.49 -6.06
C HIS A 61 -4.51 -7.76 -5.27
N LEU A 62 -3.66 -7.66 -4.25
CA LEU A 62 -3.28 -8.79 -3.39
C LEU A 62 -4.50 -9.43 -2.71
N ARG A 63 -5.46 -8.62 -2.24
CA ARG A 63 -6.73 -9.10 -1.66
C ARG A 63 -7.55 -9.87 -2.69
N ARG A 64 -7.70 -9.36 -3.91
CA ARG A 64 -8.47 -10.01 -4.99
C ARG A 64 -7.85 -11.33 -5.44
N HIS A 65 -6.54 -11.39 -5.55
CA HIS A 65 -5.81 -12.58 -6.02
C HIS A 65 -5.40 -13.53 -4.87
N ARG A 66 -5.88 -13.30 -3.64
CA ARG A 66 -5.57 -14.09 -2.43
C ARG A 66 -4.05 -14.29 -2.17
N ILE A 67 -3.21 -13.37 -2.65
CA ILE A 67 -1.75 -13.36 -2.42
C ILE A 67 -1.48 -12.73 -1.04
N ARG A 68 -1.96 -13.39 0.02
CA ARG A 68 -1.88 -12.87 1.39
C ARG A 68 -0.67 -13.37 2.17
N HIS A 69 0.04 -14.42 1.73
CA HIS A 69 0.92 -15.17 2.65
C HIS A 69 2.30 -15.59 2.11
N ALA A 70 2.86 -14.93 1.09
CA ALA A 70 4.20 -15.29 0.60
C ALA A 70 5.37 -14.65 1.38
N ILE A 71 5.08 -13.74 2.31
CA ILE A 71 6.09 -13.13 3.16
C ILE A 71 5.80 -13.63 4.56
N PRO A 72 6.66 -14.46 5.16
CA PRO A 72 6.69 -14.58 6.61
C PRO A 72 6.76 -13.16 7.12
N MET A 73 5.75 -12.70 7.85
CA MET A 73 5.83 -11.42 8.55
C MET A 73 6.99 -11.57 9.54
N ASP A 74 8.22 -11.33 9.08
CA ASP A 74 9.42 -11.23 9.90
C ASP A 74 9.07 -10.18 10.91
N ARG A 75 8.71 -10.65 12.11
CA ARG A 75 7.97 -9.91 13.13
C ARG A 75 8.65 -8.58 13.35
N PRO A 76 8.22 -7.48 12.69
CA PRO A 76 9.02 -6.26 12.63
C PRO A 76 8.98 -5.51 13.95
N ASP A 77 8.20 -6.03 14.90
CA ASP A 77 8.05 -5.51 16.25
C ASP A 77 8.84 -6.29 17.30
N GLN A 78 9.77 -7.17 16.90
CA GLN A 78 10.75 -7.72 17.85
C GLN A 78 11.65 -6.60 18.37
N VAL A 79 11.46 -6.22 19.62
CA VAL A 79 12.24 -5.15 20.29
C VAL A 79 12.89 -5.72 21.55
N ARG A 80 14.21 -5.49 21.70
CA ARG A 80 14.92 -5.78 22.96
C ARG A 80 14.50 -4.78 24.03
N ARG A 81 14.04 -5.27 25.18
CA ARG A 81 13.54 -4.46 26.29
C ARG A 81 13.84 -5.10 27.64
N THR A 82 13.56 -4.37 28.70
CA THR A 82 13.63 -4.80 30.09
C THR A 82 12.21 -5.04 30.63
N CYS A 83 12.00 -6.13 31.36
CA CYS A 83 10.71 -6.45 31.95
C CYS A 83 10.34 -5.48 33.07
N LEU A 84 9.11 -4.97 33.09
CA LEU A 84 8.65 -4.08 34.17
C LEU A 84 8.43 -4.76 35.54
N ASN A 85 8.48 -6.08 35.62
CA ASN A 85 8.23 -6.82 36.86
C ASN A 85 9.51 -7.34 37.52
N CYS A 86 10.49 -7.78 36.71
CA CYS A 86 11.70 -8.43 37.22
C CYS A 86 13.00 -7.84 36.65
N ASP A 87 12.92 -6.79 35.84
CA ASP A 87 14.06 -6.15 35.18
C ASP A 87 14.93 -7.06 34.28
N THR A 88 14.45 -8.27 33.95
CA THR A 88 15.13 -9.15 33.02
C THR A 88 15.04 -8.62 31.59
N ALA A 89 16.16 -8.64 30.87
CA ALA A 89 16.19 -8.31 29.45
C ALA A 89 15.51 -9.41 28.61
N PHE A 90 14.63 -9.03 27.69
CA PHE A 90 13.91 -9.96 26.81
C PHE A 90 13.62 -9.35 25.44
N VAL A 91 13.25 -10.19 24.48
CA VAL A 91 12.78 -9.78 23.16
C VAL A 91 11.25 -9.83 23.14
N ALA A 92 10.61 -8.68 22.92
CA ALA A 92 9.16 -8.56 22.88
C ALA A 92 8.65 -8.70 21.44
N ASP A 93 7.68 -9.59 21.18
CA ASP A 93 7.00 -9.74 19.88
C ASP A 93 5.98 -8.62 19.60
N GLY A 94 6.31 -7.37 19.94
CA GLY A 94 5.34 -6.27 19.94
C GLY A 94 5.77 -5.10 20.81
N ARG A 95 5.57 -3.86 20.33
CA ARG A 95 5.88 -2.64 21.09
C ARG A 95 5.06 -2.45 22.37
N PHE A 96 3.95 -3.17 22.50
CA PHE A 96 3.04 -3.08 23.65
C PHE A 96 3.37 -4.09 24.75
N LEU A 97 4.11 -5.16 24.45
CA LEU A 97 4.52 -6.15 25.45
C LEU A 97 5.62 -5.55 26.33
N ARG A 98 5.37 -5.51 27.65
CA ARG A 98 6.30 -4.97 28.67
C ARG A 98 6.69 -5.98 29.75
N LEU A 99 6.10 -7.17 29.72
CA LEU A 99 6.43 -8.26 30.63
C LEU A 99 7.17 -9.36 29.87
N CYS A 100 8.19 -9.95 30.49
CA CYS A 100 8.86 -11.12 29.96
C CYS A 100 7.89 -12.33 29.93
N PRO A 101 8.22 -13.40 29.18
CA PRO A 101 7.35 -14.57 29.08
C PRO A 101 6.98 -15.18 30.44
N GLU A 102 7.94 -15.24 31.37
CA GLU A 102 7.76 -15.82 32.72
C GLU A 102 6.80 -14.98 33.56
N CYS A 103 7.03 -13.67 33.66
CA CYS A 103 6.16 -12.78 34.41
C CYS A 103 4.78 -12.70 33.78
N ARG A 104 4.67 -12.73 32.44
CA ARG A 104 3.38 -12.71 31.76
C ARG A 104 2.55 -13.96 32.08
N ALA A 105 3.17 -15.13 32.18
CA ALA A 105 2.48 -16.38 32.54
C ALA A 105 1.90 -16.34 33.97
N MET A 106 2.40 -15.48 34.85
CA MET A 106 1.86 -15.29 36.21
C MET A 106 0.59 -14.42 36.23
N PHE A 107 0.34 -13.63 35.18
CA PHE A 107 -0.78 -12.68 35.09
C PHE A 107 -1.78 -13.05 33.97
N SER A 108 -1.68 -14.25 33.39
CA SER A 108 -2.55 -14.73 32.31
C SER A 108 -3.69 -15.61 32.80
#